data_AF-A0A7C1MZ14-F1
#
_entry.id   AF-A0A7C1MZ14-F1
#
_cell.length_a   1.000
_cell.length_b   1.000
_cell.length_c   1.000
_cell.angle_alpha   90.00
_cell.angle_beta   90.00
_cell.angle_gamma   90.00
#
_symmetry.space_group_name_H-M   'P 1'
#
loop_
_entity.id
_entity.type
_entity.pdbx_description
1 polymer ?
#
loop_
_entity_poly.entity_id
_entity_poly.type
_entity_poly.pdbx_seq_one_letter_code
_entity_poly.pdbx_strand_id
1 'polypeptide(L)'
;MKKRFYFLLIICLAVFMAAAAGAQEAEEPEYHTVVKGDTLWDITYARLDDSFLWPQVWKFNPQIKNPDLIYPGNRIRIPSKEELMRMMATEEEVPVVAELEPLPLIPLEKPKEYIVSKDLYIASGWLSGEFPSIGEIVSSPSGKTRTMFGQNDHVYLDTPDGSFVGDRFFVIKDIKKVKHPKTGRSLGHQIRIAGIIEVIGMDGEDHDVPRAEVLVSYEDIAVGNGLMPYTEMESPVLPDKPGTPDVEGYLVETYTNAKMVGEGEVVYLDKGEDDGLAVGDTFSALSKDPVERVIGKLRVFSLQPTTSAAVILTTQDDEIKIGDNWGQR
;
A
#
# COMPACT_ATOMS: atom_id res chain seq x y z
N MET A 1 36.69 80.03 48.44
CA MET A 1 36.61 79.49 47.07
C MET A 1 37.34 78.15 46.88
N LYS A 2 38.53 77.93 47.47
CA LYS A 2 39.30 76.67 47.28
C LYS A 2 38.56 75.37 47.68
N LYS A 3 37.76 75.37 48.75
CA LYS A 3 36.99 74.18 49.19
C LYS A 3 35.87 73.75 48.22
N ARG A 4 35.26 74.69 47.48
CA ARG A 4 34.25 74.36 46.46
C ARG A 4 34.88 73.77 45.19
N PHE A 5 36.13 74.13 44.91
CA PHE A 5 36.89 73.61 43.77
C PHE A 5 37.32 72.15 44.00
N TYR A 6 37.79 71.78 45.19
CA TYR A 6 38.09 70.38 45.53
C TYR A 6 36.84 69.49 45.57
N PHE A 7 35.70 70.03 46.01
CA PHE A 7 34.43 69.30 46.02
C PHE A 7 33.91 69.02 44.60
N LEU A 8 34.01 69.99 43.70
CA LEU A 8 33.71 69.81 42.27
C LEU A 8 34.70 68.84 41.58
N LEU A 9 35.98 68.88 41.95
CA LEU A 9 36.99 67.97 41.39
C LEU A 9 36.77 66.52 41.83
N ILE A 10 36.37 66.28 43.09
CA ILE A 10 36.06 64.95 43.62
C ILE A 10 34.75 64.41 43.02
N ILE A 11 33.75 65.26 42.80
CA ILE A 11 32.51 64.86 42.12
C ILE A 11 32.78 64.56 40.64
N CYS A 12 33.60 65.35 39.94
CA CYS A 12 33.99 65.04 38.56
C CYS A 12 34.79 63.73 38.46
N LEU A 13 35.68 63.44 39.42
CA LEU A 13 36.44 62.17 39.44
C LEU A 13 35.53 60.96 39.74
N ALA A 14 34.56 61.12 40.63
CA ALA A 14 33.57 60.08 40.94
C ALA A 14 32.61 59.82 39.79
N VAL A 15 32.21 60.85 39.03
CA VAL A 15 31.37 60.71 37.83
C VAL A 15 32.16 60.11 36.66
N PHE A 16 33.46 60.39 36.56
CA PHE A 16 34.32 59.78 35.52
C PHE A 16 34.62 58.30 35.80
N MET A 17 34.79 57.89 37.08
CA MET A 17 34.88 56.48 37.46
C MET A 17 33.54 55.74 37.30
N ALA A 18 32.40 56.40 37.57
CA ALA A 18 31.08 55.79 37.38
C ALA A 18 30.71 55.59 35.90
N ALA A 19 31.19 56.46 35.01
CA ALA A 19 30.99 56.31 33.56
C ALA A 19 31.87 55.20 32.94
N ALA A 20 33.00 54.86 33.58
CA ALA A 20 33.87 53.76 33.14
C ALA A 20 33.38 52.37 33.60
N ALA A 21 32.47 52.30 34.58
CA ALA A 21 31.96 51.04 35.14
C ALA A 21 30.72 50.48 34.42
N GLY A 22 30.20 51.19 33.40
CA GLY A 22 28.97 50.83 32.69
C GLY A 22 29.15 50.49 31.20
N ALA A 23 30.37 50.53 30.67
CA ALA A 23 30.66 50.00 29.35
C ALA A 23 30.82 48.47 29.47
N GLN A 24 29.70 47.77 29.57
CA GLN A 24 29.70 46.33 29.34
C GLN A 24 30.12 46.14 27.88
N GLU A 25 31.33 45.64 27.69
CA GLU A 25 31.88 45.22 26.41
C GLU A 25 30.82 44.33 25.75
N ALA A 26 30.19 44.81 24.67
CA ALA A 26 29.34 43.97 23.87
C ALA A 26 30.26 42.93 23.25
N GLU A 27 30.30 41.72 23.83
CA GLU A 27 31.08 40.61 23.27
C GLU A 27 30.72 40.49 21.79
N GLU A 28 31.71 40.58 20.92
CA GLU A 28 31.49 40.42 19.49
C GLU A 28 30.90 39.03 19.23
N PRO A 29 29.89 38.91 18.35
CA PRO A 29 29.26 37.64 18.08
C PRO A 29 30.30 36.63 17.58
N GLU A 30 30.42 35.50 18.29
CA GLU A 30 31.33 34.43 17.90
C GLU A 30 30.80 33.72 16.65
N TYR A 31 31.69 33.41 15.72
CA TYR A 31 31.36 32.64 14.52
C TYR A 31 32.20 31.37 14.43
N HIS A 32 31.55 30.27 14.08
CA HIS A 32 32.17 29.02 13.67
C HIS A 32 32.15 28.91 12.14
N THR A 33 33.31 28.63 11.52
CA THR A 33 33.39 28.33 10.09
C THR A 33 33.32 26.82 9.91
N VAL A 34 32.23 26.34 9.32
CA VAL A 34 31.95 24.91 9.10
C VAL A 34 33.08 24.27 8.28
N VAL A 35 33.57 23.12 8.73
CA VAL A 35 34.48 22.25 7.97
C VAL A 35 33.77 20.97 7.53
N LYS A 36 34.41 20.22 6.62
CA LYS A 36 33.81 18.99 6.08
C LYS A 36 33.65 17.95 7.19
N GLY A 37 32.40 17.58 7.47
CA GLY A 37 32.03 16.59 8.49
C GLY A 37 31.33 17.18 9.71
N ASP A 38 31.28 18.51 9.83
CA ASP A 38 30.57 19.15 10.93
C ASP A 38 29.04 19.02 10.78
N THR A 39 28.38 18.89 11.93
CA THR A 39 26.94 19.03 12.07
C THR A 39 26.64 20.17 13.05
N LEU A 40 25.43 20.74 13.02
CA LEU A 40 25.03 21.72 14.04
C LEU A 40 25.10 21.13 15.45
N TRP A 41 24.85 19.83 15.59
CA TRP A 41 24.99 19.09 16.84
C TRP A 41 26.42 19.13 17.39
N ASP A 42 27.40 18.80 16.54
CA ASP A 42 28.82 18.73 16.93
C ASP A 42 29.40 20.13 17.19
N ILE A 43 29.03 21.11 16.36
CA ILE A 43 29.44 22.51 16.54
C ILE A 43 28.91 23.06 17.87
N THR A 44 27.65 22.75 18.20
CA THR A 44 27.00 23.20 19.44
C THR A 44 27.66 22.54 20.65
N TYR A 45 27.94 21.24 20.60
CA TYR A 45 28.72 20.56 21.64
C TYR A 45 30.09 21.19 21.85
N ALA A 46 30.84 21.41 20.76
CA ALA A 46 32.20 21.91 20.84
C ALA A 46 32.30 23.35 21.37
N ARG A 47 31.24 24.16 21.24
CA ARG A 47 31.25 25.59 21.61
C ARG A 47 30.44 25.92 22.85
N LEU A 48 29.37 25.17 23.12
CA LEU A 48 28.43 25.44 24.21
C LEU A 48 28.39 24.31 25.25
N ASP A 49 29.14 23.23 25.03
CA ASP A 49 29.20 22.02 25.89
C ASP A 49 27.84 21.32 26.06
N ASP A 50 26.89 21.62 25.18
CA ASP A 50 25.55 21.05 25.19
C ASP A 50 25.03 20.95 23.76
N SER A 51 25.04 19.73 23.21
CA SER A 51 24.54 19.48 21.87
C SER A 51 23.06 19.77 21.69
N PHE A 52 22.24 19.70 22.75
CA PHE A 52 20.79 19.91 22.66
C PHE A 52 20.41 21.36 22.38
N LEU A 53 21.38 22.30 22.46
CA LEU A 53 21.19 23.71 22.11
C LEU A 53 21.22 23.97 20.60
N TRP A 54 21.45 22.95 19.76
CA TRP A 54 21.52 23.11 18.31
C TRP A 54 20.26 23.77 17.68
N PRO A 55 19.01 23.52 18.13
CA PRO A 55 17.84 24.20 17.57
C PRO A 55 17.84 25.70 17.84
N GLN A 56 18.31 26.11 19.02
CA GLN A 56 18.43 27.52 19.39
C GLN A 56 19.55 28.16 18.58
N VAL A 57 20.70 27.51 18.45
CA VAL A 57 21.78 27.97 17.55
C VAL A 57 21.25 28.15 16.12
N TRP A 58 20.43 27.23 15.62
CA TRP A 58 19.78 27.37 14.32
C TRP A 58 18.86 28.59 14.23
N LYS A 59 18.04 28.87 15.25
CA LYS A 59 17.18 30.08 15.32
C LYS A 59 17.99 31.39 15.23
N PHE A 60 19.19 31.43 15.80
CA PHE A 60 20.11 32.57 15.67
C PHE A 60 20.74 32.73 14.27
N ASN A 61 20.54 31.74 13.38
CA ASN A 61 21.09 31.67 12.04
C ASN A 61 19.97 31.51 10.99
N PRO A 62 19.06 32.49 10.81
CA PRO A 62 17.92 32.39 9.90
C PRO A 62 18.32 32.27 8.42
N GLN A 63 19.59 32.52 8.08
CA GLN A 63 20.14 32.26 6.75
C GLN A 63 20.17 30.76 6.39
N ILE A 64 20.17 29.88 7.39
CA ILE A 64 20.13 28.43 7.22
C ILE A 64 18.66 28.03 7.13
N LYS A 65 18.14 27.79 5.92
CA LYS A 65 16.73 27.40 5.75
C LYS A 65 16.43 25.97 6.19
N ASN A 66 17.41 25.08 6.03
CA ASN A 66 17.33 23.68 6.42
C ASN A 66 18.49 23.39 7.38
N PRO A 67 18.24 23.05 8.65
CA PRO A 67 19.28 22.82 9.65
C PRO A 67 20.18 21.62 9.32
N ASP A 68 19.69 20.67 8.51
CA ASP A 68 20.45 19.47 8.12
C ASP A 68 21.45 19.75 6.98
N LEU A 69 21.43 20.94 6.38
CA LEU A 69 22.25 21.30 5.23
C LEU A 69 23.18 22.48 5.53
N ILE A 70 24.29 22.19 6.22
CA ILE A 70 25.42 23.11 6.39
C ILE A 70 26.61 22.69 5.54
N TYR A 71 27.28 23.65 4.89
CA TYR A 71 28.37 23.37 3.95
C TYR A 71 29.71 23.92 4.44
N PRO A 72 30.84 23.26 4.11
CA PRO A 72 32.17 23.79 4.43
C PRO A 72 32.36 25.24 3.96
N GLY A 73 32.85 26.09 4.85
CA GLY A 73 32.99 27.54 4.64
C GLY A 73 31.79 28.37 5.07
N ASN A 74 30.66 27.76 5.45
CA ASN A 74 29.54 28.50 6.05
C ASN A 74 29.96 29.08 7.40
N ARG A 75 29.51 30.31 7.70
CA ARG A 75 29.72 30.95 9.00
C ARG A 75 28.45 30.82 9.83
N ILE A 76 28.53 30.06 10.92
CA ILE A 76 27.47 29.85 11.90
C ILE A 76 27.75 30.79 13.07
N ARG A 77 26.80 31.67 13.37
CA ARG A 77 26.85 32.48 14.59
C ARG A 77 26.58 31.58 15.79
N ILE A 78 27.47 31.62 16.78
CA ILE A 78 27.28 30.92 18.05
C ILE A 78 26.79 31.96 19.07
N PRO A 79 25.54 31.86 19.53
CA PRO A 79 25.01 32.76 20.55
C PRO A 79 25.67 32.50 21.91
N SER A 80 25.80 33.56 22.72
CA SER A 80 26.30 33.39 24.09
C SER A 80 25.26 32.68 24.97
N LYS A 81 25.70 32.11 26.09
CA LYS A 81 24.80 31.44 27.04
C LYS A 81 23.75 32.41 27.60
N GLU A 82 24.09 33.69 27.76
CA GLU A 82 23.15 34.73 28.18
C GLU A 82 22.10 35.04 27.10
N GLU A 83 22.50 35.08 25.83
CA GLU A 83 21.57 35.25 24.70
C GLU A 83 20.60 34.07 24.59
N LEU A 84 21.10 32.84 24.78
CA LEU A 84 20.27 31.63 24.80
C LEU A 84 19.28 31.64 25.98
N MET A 85 19.74 31.98 27.19
CA MET A 85 18.86 32.09 28.35
C MET A 85 17.76 33.14 28.16
N ARG A 86 18.06 34.29 27.54
CA ARG A 86 17.04 35.31 27.22
C ARG A 86 16.04 34.83 26.19
N MET A 87 16.49 34.14 25.13
CA MET A 87 15.59 33.58 24.12
C MET A 87 14.64 32.55 24.74
N MET A 88 15.15 31.66 25.59
CA MET A 88 14.35 30.64 26.26
C MET A 88 13.37 31.24 27.29
N ALA A 89 13.80 32.24 28.07
CA ALA A 89 12.93 32.94 29.02
C ALA A 89 11.78 33.70 28.32
N THR A 90 12.00 34.19 27.10
CA THR A 90 10.95 34.84 26.30
C THR A 90 9.92 33.83 25.77
N GLU A 91 10.33 32.56 25.60
CA GLU A 91 9.49 31.47 25.09
C GLU A 91 8.66 30.81 26.22
N GLU A 92 9.10 30.89 27.47
CA GLU A 92 8.34 30.41 28.65
C GLU A 92 7.19 31.36 29.06
N GLU A 93 7.18 32.62 28.61
CA GLU A 93 6.09 33.58 28.87
C GLU A 93 4.90 33.47 27.90
N VAL A 94 4.84 32.43 27.07
CA VAL A 94 3.63 32.14 26.27
C VAL A 94 2.66 31.36 27.17
N PRO A 95 1.45 31.89 27.49
CA PRO A 95 0.56 31.21 28.42
C PRO A 95 0.10 29.88 27.81
N VAL A 96 0.52 28.78 28.44
CA VAL A 96 0.11 27.41 28.14
C VAL A 96 -1.32 27.19 28.63
N VAL A 97 -2.32 27.85 28.04
CA VAL A 97 -3.72 27.39 27.99
C VAL A 97 -4.42 28.04 26.80
N ALA A 98 -4.07 27.63 25.58
CA ALA A 98 -5.11 27.57 24.56
C ALA A 98 -5.92 26.33 24.89
N GLU A 99 -7.17 26.51 25.32
CA GLU A 99 -8.13 25.42 25.46
C GLU A 99 -8.17 24.68 24.12
N LEU A 100 -7.52 23.51 24.08
CA LEU A 100 -7.56 22.64 22.91
C LEU A 100 -9.02 22.27 22.75
N GLU A 101 -9.71 22.90 21.79
CA GLU A 101 -10.98 22.38 21.33
C GLU A 101 -10.76 20.88 21.05
N PRO A 102 -11.58 20.00 21.64
CA PRO A 102 -11.41 18.58 21.43
C PRO A 102 -11.44 18.37 19.92
N LEU A 103 -10.35 17.79 19.38
CA LEU A 103 -10.27 17.43 17.98
C LEU A 103 -11.59 16.75 17.61
N PRO A 104 -12.26 17.16 16.52
CA PRO A 104 -13.49 16.50 16.11
C PRO A 104 -13.20 15.00 16.08
N LEU A 105 -13.95 14.24 16.87
CA LEU A 105 -13.91 12.78 16.84
C LEU A 105 -14.28 12.39 15.41
N ILE A 106 -13.28 12.20 14.55
CA ILE A 106 -13.48 11.51 13.28
C ILE A 106 -14.00 10.14 13.71
N PRO A 107 -15.25 9.78 13.39
CA PRO A 107 -15.73 8.44 13.68
C PRO A 107 -14.72 7.49 13.04
N LEU A 108 -14.08 6.64 13.83
CA LEU A 108 -13.24 5.59 13.29
C LEU A 108 -14.17 4.74 12.42
N GLU A 109 -14.13 4.96 11.10
CA GLU A 109 -14.82 4.09 10.16
C GLU A 109 -14.31 2.69 10.46
N LYS A 110 -15.22 1.78 10.84
CA LYS A 110 -14.83 0.41 11.07
C LYS A 110 -14.12 -0.08 9.81
N PRO A 111 -12.93 -0.69 9.94
CA PRO A 111 -12.23 -1.19 8.77
C PRO A 111 -13.17 -2.13 8.00
N LYS A 112 -13.30 -1.89 6.69
CA LYS A 112 -14.12 -2.74 5.82
C LYS A 112 -13.54 -4.15 5.85
N GLU A 113 -14.36 -5.11 6.26
CA GLU A 113 -14.04 -6.54 6.12
C GLU A 113 -14.41 -6.98 4.71
N TYR A 114 -13.62 -7.88 4.14
CA TYR A 114 -13.82 -8.40 2.78
C TYR A 114 -14.10 -9.90 2.83
N ILE A 115 -14.86 -10.41 1.86
CA ILE A 115 -15.20 -11.84 1.81
C ILE A 115 -13.95 -12.70 1.55
N VAL A 116 -13.07 -12.23 0.67
CA VAL A 116 -11.80 -12.86 0.30
C VAL A 116 -10.71 -11.78 0.15
N SER A 117 -9.43 -12.18 0.14
CA SER A 117 -8.35 -11.23 -0.17
C SER A 117 -8.46 -10.73 -1.62
N LYS A 118 -7.93 -9.53 -1.90
CA LYS A 118 -7.91 -8.96 -3.25
C LYS A 118 -7.19 -9.89 -4.24
N ASP A 119 -6.08 -10.48 -3.81
CA ASP A 119 -5.29 -11.38 -4.63
C ASP A 119 -6.06 -12.66 -4.96
N LEU A 120 -6.73 -13.28 -3.98
CA LEU A 120 -7.56 -14.46 -4.21
C LEU A 120 -8.76 -14.14 -5.11
N TYR A 121 -9.39 -12.98 -4.90
CA TYR A 121 -10.50 -12.52 -5.74
C TYR A 121 -10.09 -12.45 -7.22
N ILE A 122 -8.98 -11.77 -7.50
CA ILE A 122 -8.47 -11.63 -8.87
C ILE A 122 -7.99 -12.97 -9.42
N ALA A 123 -7.15 -13.70 -8.69
CA ALA A 123 -6.57 -14.96 -9.16
C ALA A 123 -7.64 -16.04 -9.43
N SER A 124 -8.72 -16.06 -8.64
CA SER A 124 -9.77 -17.07 -8.73
C SER A 124 -10.45 -17.15 -10.10
N GLY A 125 -10.47 -16.05 -10.87
CA GLY A 125 -11.05 -16.05 -12.20
C GLY A 125 -12.52 -16.49 -12.23
N TRP A 126 -12.93 -17.15 -13.31
CA TRP A 126 -14.34 -17.53 -13.54
C TRP A 126 -14.49 -18.69 -14.54
N LEU A 127 -15.73 -19.18 -14.69
CA LEU A 127 -16.10 -20.10 -15.76
C LEU A 127 -16.67 -19.31 -16.95
N SER A 128 -16.14 -19.55 -18.15
CA SER A 128 -16.54 -18.83 -19.36
C SER A 128 -16.78 -19.77 -20.54
N GLY A 129 -17.80 -19.51 -21.35
CA GLY A 129 -18.05 -20.26 -22.58
C GLY A 129 -16.96 -20.05 -23.65
N GLU A 130 -16.31 -18.90 -23.63
CA GLU A 130 -15.26 -18.49 -24.57
C GLU A 130 -14.02 -18.02 -23.82
N PHE A 131 -12.84 -18.10 -24.46
CA PHE A 131 -11.60 -17.59 -23.90
C PHE A 131 -11.43 -16.11 -24.30
N PRO A 132 -11.55 -15.15 -23.37
CA PRO A 132 -11.62 -13.72 -23.70
C PRO A 132 -10.22 -13.11 -23.86
N SER A 133 -9.39 -13.77 -24.66
CA SER A 133 -8.03 -13.33 -24.92
C SER A 133 -7.99 -12.44 -26.14
N ILE A 134 -7.44 -11.25 -25.98
CA ILE A 134 -7.17 -10.34 -27.09
C ILE A 134 -5.77 -10.51 -27.66
N GLY A 135 -4.86 -11.16 -26.94
CA GLY A 135 -3.46 -11.35 -27.36
C GLY A 135 -2.78 -12.43 -26.54
N GLU A 136 -1.47 -12.59 -26.67
CA GLU A 136 -0.72 -13.58 -25.89
C GLU A 136 0.72 -13.17 -25.56
N ILE A 137 1.30 -13.84 -24.57
CA ILE A 137 2.73 -13.74 -24.28
C ILE A 137 3.50 -14.62 -25.28
N VAL A 138 4.34 -14.04 -26.13
CA VAL A 138 5.03 -14.80 -27.19
C VAL A 138 6.45 -15.20 -26.83
N SER A 139 7.17 -14.38 -26.05
CA SER A 139 8.56 -14.66 -25.68
C SER A 139 9.06 -13.77 -24.54
N SER A 140 10.38 -13.79 -24.27
CA SER A 140 11.02 -12.94 -23.28
C SER A 140 12.40 -12.47 -23.75
N PRO A 141 12.86 -11.27 -23.32
CA PRO A 141 14.22 -10.79 -23.57
C PRO A 141 15.32 -11.70 -23.02
N SER A 142 15.01 -12.54 -22.02
CA SER A 142 15.99 -13.44 -21.37
C SER A 142 16.41 -14.66 -22.21
N GLY A 143 15.88 -14.79 -23.44
CA GLY A 143 16.24 -15.84 -24.39
C GLY A 143 15.20 -16.96 -24.51
N LYS A 144 15.28 -17.73 -25.60
CA LYS A 144 14.25 -18.70 -26.05
C LYS A 144 14.00 -19.87 -25.10
N THR A 145 14.89 -20.13 -24.14
CA THR A 145 14.77 -21.27 -23.22
C THR A 145 13.92 -20.96 -21.99
N ARG A 146 13.74 -19.68 -21.64
CA ARG A 146 12.92 -19.29 -20.49
C ARG A 146 11.48 -19.14 -20.93
N THR A 147 10.63 -20.04 -20.44
CA THR A 147 9.20 -20.10 -20.78
C THR A 147 8.29 -19.75 -19.61
N MET A 148 8.85 -19.53 -18.41
CA MET A 148 8.12 -19.17 -17.19
C MET A 148 8.68 -17.88 -16.60
N PHE A 149 7.76 -17.07 -16.10
CA PHE A 149 8.00 -15.71 -15.64
C PHE A 149 7.28 -15.46 -14.31
N GLY A 150 7.90 -14.64 -13.48
CA GLY A 150 7.34 -14.14 -12.23
C GLY A 150 7.47 -12.62 -12.16
N GLN A 151 7.23 -12.07 -10.98
CA GLN A 151 7.28 -10.63 -10.76
C GLN A 151 8.63 -10.00 -11.15
N ASN A 152 8.59 -8.84 -11.79
CA ASN A 152 9.71 -8.07 -12.36
C ASN A 152 10.42 -8.74 -13.57
N ASP A 153 9.94 -9.89 -14.05
CA ASP A 153 10.40 -10.41 -15.34
C ASP A 153 9.81 -9.61 -16.49
N HIS A 154 10.51 -9.64 -17.62
CA HIS A 154 10.11 -8.98 -18.84
C HIS A 154 9.64 -9.99 -19.88
N VAL A 155 8.57 -9.65 -20.59
CA VAL A 155 7.95 -10.47 -21.62
C VAL A 155 7.64 -9.65 -22.87
N TYR A 156 7.57 -10.32 -24.01
CA TYR A 156 7.07 -9.75 -25.26
C TYR A 156 5.65 -10.23 -25.52
N LEU A 157 4.82 -9.32 -25.99
CA LEU A 157 3.40 -9.55 -26.23
C LEU A 157 3.10 -9.57 -27.74
N ASP A 158 2.09 -10.33 -28.11
CA ASP A 158 1.41 -10.20 -29.40
C ASP A 158 -0.02 -9.70 -29.14
N THR A 159 -0.34 -8.52 -29.67
CA THR A 159 -1.64 -7.85 -29.47
C THR A 159 -2.14 -7.26 -30.79
N PRO A 160 -3.42 -7.45 -31.16
CA PRO A 160 -3.95 -7.17 -32.49
C PRO A 160 -4.05 -5.68 -32.83
N ASP A 161 -4.26 -4.80 -31.84
CA ASP A 161 -4.50 -3.36 -32.08
C ASP A 161 -3.29 -2.46 -31.81
N GLY A 162 -2.12 -3.06 -31.54
CA GLY A 162 -0.96 -2.35 -31.01
C GLY A 162 -1.21 -1.89 -29.57
N SER A 163 -0.33 -2.29 -28.67
CA SER A 163 -0.36 -1.77 -27.29
C SER A 163 0.41 -0.44 -27.23
N PHE A 164 0.16 0.37 -26.22
CA PHE A 164 0.97 1.56 -25.90
C PHE A 164 1.70 1.38 -24.57
N VAL A 165 2.78 2.14 -24.38
CA VAL A 165 3.48 2.19 -23.09
C VAL A 165 2.53 2.72 -22.02
N GLY A 166 2.42 2.01 -20.90
CA GLY A 166 1.49 2.25 -19.81
C GLY A 166 0.22 1.39 -19.86
N ASP A 167 -0.05 0.70 -20.97
CA ASP A 167 -1.17 -0.23 -21.05
C ASP A 167 -0.95 -1.41 -20.11
N ARG A 168 -2.01 -1.81 -19.41
CA ARG A 168 -2.00 -2.93 -18.48
C ARG A 168 -2.90 -4.05 -18.97
N PHE A 169 -2.46 -5.27 -18.75
CA PHE A 169 -3.23 -6.47 -19.07
C PHE A 169 -3.25 -7.44 -17.89
N PHE A 170 -4.38 -8.11 -17.72
CA PHE A 170 -4.43 -9.37 -16.99
C PHE A 170 -3.85 -10.47 -17.88
N VAL A 171 -2.96 -11.28 -17.30
CA VAL A 171 -2.53 -12.52 -17.92
C VAL A 171 -3.52 -13.61 -17.55
N ILE A 172 -4.18 -14.20 -18.53
CA ILE A 172 -5.22 -15.21 -18.34
C ILE A 172 -4.81 -16.58 -18.84
N LYS A 173 -5.27 -17.63 -18.15
CA LYS A 173 -5.02 -19.04 -18.48
C LYS A 173 -6.33 -19.79 -18.66
N ASP A 174 -6.44 -20.54 -19.74
CA ASP A 174 -7.46 -21.59 -19.88
C ASP A 174 -6.94 -22.87 -19.23
N ILE A 175 -7.51 -23.22 -18.07
CA ILE A 175 -7.06 -24.35 -17.27
C ILE A 175 -7.63 -25.67 -17.81
N LYS A 176 -8.95 -25.71 -17.96
CA LYS A 176 -9.67 -26.89 -18.48
C LYS A 176 -11.12 -26.57 -18.76
N LYS A 177 -11.73 -27.43 -19.59
CA LYS A 177 -13.17 -27.46 -19.81
C LYS A 177 -13.90 -28.08 -18.61
N VAL A 178 -14.87 -27.35 -18.07
CA VAL A 178 -15.73 -27.76 -16.95
C VAL A 178 -17.07 -28.26 -17.48
N LYS A 179 -17.52 -29.39 -16.94
CA LYS A 179 -18.83 -29.98 -17.25
C LYS A 179 -19.63 -30.12 -15.97
N HIS A 180 -20.94 -29.88 -16.09
CA HIS A 180 -21.86 -30.07 -14.98
C HIS A 180 -21.86 -31.54 -14.52
N PRO A 181 -21.66 -31.84 -13.23
CA PRO A 181 -21.44 -33.20 -12.73
C PRO A 181 -22.66 -34.12 -12.87
N LYS A 182 -23.90 -33.59 -12.83
CA LYS A 182 -25.13 -34.36 -13.05
C LYS A 182 -25.60 -34.43 -14.50
N THR A 183 -25.67 -33.30 -15.20
CA THR A 183 -26.25 -33.23 -16.55
C THR A 183 -25.25 -33.47 -17.67
N GLY A 184 -23.94 -33.37 -17.40
CA GLY A 184 -22.88 -33.48 -18.40
C GLY A 184 -22.78 -32.29 -19.36
N ARG A 185 -23.65 -31.28 -19.22
CA ARG A 185 -23.61 -30.05 -20.02
C ARG A 185 -22.28 -29.32 -19.82
N SER A 186 -21.72 -28.77 -20.89
CA SER A 186 -20.55 -27.90 -20.82
C SER A 186 -20.91 -26.59 -20.12
N LEU A 187 -20.17 -26.25 -19.05
CA LEU A 187 -20.28 -24.96 -18.36
C LEU A 187 -19.21 -23.96 -18.84
N GLY A 188 -18.35 -24.40 -19.76
CA GLY A 188 -17.31 -23.56 -20.34
C GLY A 188 -15.92 -24.02 -19.92
N HIS A 189 -14.98 -23.10 -19.95
CA HIS A 189 -13.58 -23.24 -19.56
C HIS A 189 -13.34 -22.48 -18.26
N GLN A 190 -12.53 -23.06 -17.38
CA GLN A 190 -12.07 -22.39 -16.18
C GLN A 190 -10.94 -21.44 -16.56
N ILE A 191 -11.24 -20.15 -16.52
CA ILE A 191 -10.29 -19.08 -16.79
C ILE A 191 -9.75 -18.57 -15.47
N ARG A 192 -8.42 -18.48 -15.34
CA ARG A 192 -7.75 -17.88 -14.17
C ARG A 192 -6.87 -16.73 -14.56
N ILE A 193 -6.68 -15.80 -13.63
CA ILE A 193 -5.75 -14.70 -13.81
C ILE A 193 -4.42 -15.10 -13.17
N ALA A 194 -3.40 -15.29 -14.00
CA ALA A 194 -2.05 -15.65 -13.56
C ALA A 194 -1.28 -14.45 -13.02
N GLY A 195 -1.58 -13.24 -13.48
CA GLY A 195 -0.87 -12.04 -13.05
C GLY A 195 -1.33 -10.78 -13.77
N ILE A 196 -0.61 -9.69 -13.50
CA ILE A 196 -0.82 -8.37 -14.10
C ILE A 196 0.50 -7.92 -14.72
N ILE A 197 0.44 -7.47 -15.97
CA ILE A 197 1.59 -6.93 -16.70
C ILE A 197 1.32 -5.50 -17.14
N GLU A 198 2.39 -4.71 -17.28
CA GLU A 198 2.35 -3.35 -17.83
C GLU A 198 3.34 -3.22 -18.97
N VAL A 199 2.91 -2.64 -20.08
CA VAL A 199 3.78 -2.37 -21.24
C VAL A 199 4.70 -1.21 -20.88
N ILE A 200 6.00 -1.45 -20.88
CA ILE A 200 7.02 -0.46 -20.49
C ILE A 200 7.85 0.05 -21.67
N GLY A 201 7.71 -0.56 -22.85
CA GLY A 201 8.44 -0.15 -24.04
C GLY A 201 8.01 -0.90 -25.29
N MET A 202 8.55 -0.46 -26.43
CA MET A 202 8.40 -1.11 -27.73
C MET A 202 9.79 -1.43 -28.27
N ASP A 203 10.03 -2.72 -28.53
CA ASP A 203 11.25 -3.22 -29.13
C ASP A 203 10.96 -3.73 -30.56
N GLY A 204 11.94 -4.33 -31.23
CA GLY A 204 11.86 -4.70 -32.65
C GLY A 204 12.50 -3.65 -33.57
N GLU A 205 12.82 -4.03 -34.81
CA GLU A 205 13.44 -3.11 -35.79
C GLU A 205 12.52 -1.93 -36.13
N ASP A 206 11.21 -2.18 -36.15
CA ASP A 206 10.16 -1.19 -36.43
C ASP A 206 9.51 -0.63 -35.15
N HIS A 207 10.04 -0.95 -33.96
CA HIS A 207 9.46 -0.60 -32.65
C HIS A 207 7.98 -0.99 -32.51
N ASP A 208 7.65 -2.20 -32.96
CA ASP A 208 6.30 -2.74 -33.06
C ASP A 208 6.02 -3.90 -32.10
N VAL A 209 7.03 -4.36 -31.35
CA VAL A 209 6.90 -5.48 -30.40
C VAL A 209 6.77 -4.93 -28.98
N PRO A 210 5.59 -5.01 -28.33
CA PRO A 210 5.42 -4.54 -26.97
C PRO A 210 6.25 -5.37 -25.98
N ARG A 211 7.08 -4.69 -25.20
CA ARG A 211 7.77 -5.25 -24.04
C ARG A 211 7.03 -4.83 -22.77
N ALA A 212 6.61 -5.83 -22.01
CA ALA A 212 5.92 -5.64 -20.75
C ALA A 212 6.73 -6.17 -19.57
N GLU A 213 6.51 -5.57 -18.40
CA GLU A 213 7.01 -6.02 -17.12
C GLU A 213 5.88 -6.70 -16.33
N VAL A 214 6.19 -7.81 -15.67
CA VAL A 214 5.28 -8.49 -14.76
C VAL A 214 5.20 -7.72 -13.44
N LEU A 215 4.10 -7.00 -13.23
CA LEU A 215 3.87 -6.25 -11.99
C LEU A 215 3.51 -7.16 -10.82
N VAL A 216 2.67 -8.16 -11.07
CA VAL A 216 2.15 -9.10 -10.06
C VAL A 216 2.05 -10.50 -10.68
N SER A 217 2.44 -11.52 -9.91
CA SER A 217 2.32 -12.93 -10.28
C SER A 217 1.54 -13.66 -9.20
N TYR A 218 0.31 -14.08 -9.51
CA TYR A 218 -0.52 -14.90 -8.63
C TYR A 218 -0.29 -16.40 -8.86
N GLU A 219 -0.05 -16.78 -10.12
CA GLU A 219 0.37 -18.11 -10.54
C GLU A 219 1.61 -18.00 -11.45
N ASP A 220 2.12 -19.15 -11.88
CA ASP A 220 3.13 -19.23 -12.94
C ASP A 220 2.59 -18.60 -14.24
N ILE A 221 3.31 -17.58 -14.73
CA ILE A 221 3.07 -16.93 -16.02
C ILE A 221 3.97 -17.58 -17.07
N ALA A 222 3.42 -17.93 -18.22
CA ALA A 222 4.17 -18.62 -19.27
C ALA A 222 3.90 -18.08 -20.67
N VAL A 223 4.79 -18.40 -21.60
CA VAL A 223 4.56 -18.21 -23.04
C VAL A 223 3.28 -18.93 -23.48
N GLY A 224 2.47 -18.28 -24.31
CA GLY A 224 1.16 -18.72 -24.75
C GLY A 224 0.02 -18.42 -23.76
N ASN A 225 0.30 -17.78 -22.63
CA ASN A 225 -0.79 -17.26 -21.78
C ASN A 225 -1.47 -16.07 -22.47
N GLY A 226 -2.79 -16.03 -22.35
CA GLY A 226 -3.62 -15.02 -22.98
C GLY A 226 -3.56 -13.68 -22.26
N LEU A 227 -4.00 -12.64 -22.95
CA LEU A 227 -4.05 -11.27 -22.45
C LEU A 227 -5.48 -10.77 -22.48
N MET A 228 -5.90 -10.12 -21.39
CA MET A 228 -7.18 -9.43 -21.27
C MET A 228 -6.93 -8.00 -20.78
N PRO A 229 -7.62 -6.97 -21.31
CA PRO A 229 -7.47 -5.61 -20.82
C PRO A 229 -7.62 -5.51 -19.30
N TYR A 230 -6.71 -4.81 -18.65
CA TYR A 230 -6.79 -4.60 -17.21
C TYR A 230 -7.98 -3.70 -16.86
N THR A 231 -8.73 -4.11 -15.85
CA THR A 231 -9.75 -3.28 -15.20
C THR A 231 -9.50 -3.35 -13.71
N GLU A 232 -9.59 -2.23 -13.01
CA GLU A 232 -9.41 -2.21 -11.57
C GLU A 232 -10.54 -3.00 -10.89
N MET A 233 -10.15 -4.00 -10.08
CA MET A 233 -11.06 -4.86 -9.35
C MET A 233 -10.92 -4.57 -7.84
N GLU A 234 -12.05 -4.36 -7.17
CA GLU A 234 -12.12 -4.26 -5.72
C GLU A 234 -12.61 -5.57 -5.13
N SER A 235 -12.03 -5.98 -4.00
CA SER A 235 -12.52 -7.17 -3.30
C SER A 235 -13.94 -6.92 -2.78
N PRO A 236 -14.85 -7.89 -2.88
CA PRO A 236 -16.20 -7.74 -2.38
C PRO A 236 -16.20 -7.57 -0.85
N VAL A 237 -16.81 -6.48 -0.40
CA VAL A 237 -17.00 -6.17 1.03
C VAL A 237 -17.94 -7.21 1.64
N LEU A 238 -17.60 -7.67 2.84
CA LEU A 238 -18.46 -8.56 3.61
C LEU A 238 -19.74 -7.81 4.00
N PRO A 239 -20.94 -8.27 3.57
CA PRO A 239 -22.18 -7.63 3.97
C PRO A 239 -22.45 -7.84 5.46
N ASP A 240 -23.02 -6.82 6.13
CA ASP A 240 -23.45 -6.91 7.54
C ASP A 240 -24.44 -8.07 7.76
N LYS A 241 -25.26 -8.35 6.75
CA LYS A 241 -26.24 -9.43 6.75
C LYS A 241 -26.17 -10.16 5.40
N PRO A 242 -25.46 -11.30 5.34
CA PRO A 242 -25.46 -12.17 4.17
C PRO A 242 -26.88 -12.62 3.80
N GLY A 243 -27.18 -12.61 2.50
CA GLY A 243 -28.41 -13.21 1.99
C GLY A 243 -28.37 -14.73 2.03
N THR A 244 -29.54 -15.34 2.10
CA THR A 244 -29.73 -16.80 2.03
C THR A 244 -30.91 -17.07 1.10
N PRO A 245 -30.79 -16.86 -0.22
CA PRO A 245 -31.91 -17.11 -1.11
C PRO A 245 -32.24 -18.62 -1.16
N ASP A 246 -33.50 -18.95 -1.47
CA ASP A 246 -33.95 -20.34 -1.65
C ASP A 246 -33.56 -20.84 -3.04
N VAL A 247 -32.25 -21.06 -3.21
CA VAL A 247 -31.62 -21.57 -4.43
C VAL A 247 -30.77 -22.77 -4.05
N GLU A 248 -30.87 -23.82 -4.86
CA GLU A 248 -30.06 -25.03 -4.73
C GLU A 248 -29.35 -25.37 -6.04
N GLY A 249 -28.23 -26.07 -5.91
CA GLY A 249 -27.41 -26.46 -7.04
C GLY A 249 -26.37 -27.52 -6.71
N TYR A 250 -25.35 -27.58 -7.55
CA TYR A 250 -24.21 -28.49 -7.45
C TYR A 250 -22.88 -27.74 -7.48
N LEU A 251 -21.91 -28.23 -6.70
CA LEU A 251 -20.52 -27.81 -6.83
C LEU A 251 -19.96 -28.41 -8.11
N VAL A 252 -19.49 -27.57 -9.03
CA VAL A 252 -19.08 -28.01 -10.38
C VAL A 252 -17.58 -28.16 -10.54
N GLU A 253 -16.80 -27.38 -9.82
CA GLU A 253 -15.34 -27.37 -9.93
C GLU A 253 -14.69 -26.71 -8.71
N THR A 254 -13.40 -26.96 -8.49
CA THR A 254 -12.60 -26.34 -7.43
C THR A 254 -11.51 -25.45 -8.04
N TYR A 255 -11.11 -24.40 -7.31
CA TYR A 255 -10.02 -23.52 -7.75
C TYR A 255 -8.69 -24.26 -7.84
N THR A 256 -8.38 -25.20 -6.95
CA THR A 256 -7.13 -25.98 -7.04
C THR A 256 -7.21 -27.18 -7.99
N ASN A 257 -8.39 -27.44 -8.58
CA ASN A 257 -8.71 -28.69 -9.30
C ASN A 257 -8.47 -29.97 -8.48
N ALA A 258 -8.39 -29.83 -7.16
CA ALA A 258 -8.35 -30.94 -6.25
C ALA A 258 -9.72 -31.63 -6.19
N LYS A 259 -9.72 -32.94 -5.95
CA LYS A 259 -10.96 -33.72 -5.79
C LYS A 259 -11.70 -33.40 -4.50
N MET A 260 -10.99 -32.89 -3.51
CA MET A 260 -11.46 -32.55 -2.16
C MET A 260 -10.88 -31.19 -1.80
N VAL A 261 -11.65 -30.40 -1.05
CA VAL A 261 -11.26 -29.05 -0.65
C VAL A 261 -11.63 -28.79 0.82
N GLY A 262 -10.85 -27.93 1.46
CA GLY A 262 -10.99 -27.54 2.85
C GLY A 262 -11.50 -26.11 3.03
N GLU A 263 -11.51 -25.65 4.27
CA GLU A 263 -11.80 -24.26 4.62
C GLU A 263 -10.83 -23.27 3.92
N GLY A 264 -11.36 -22.14 3.47
CA GLY A 264 -10.62 -21.09 2.76
C GLY A 264 -10.44 -21.33 1.26
N GLU A 265 -10.72 -22.53 0.76
CA GLU A 265 -10.64 -22.84 -0.67
C GLU A 265 -11.82 -22.25 -1.46
N VAL A 266 -11.58 -21.99 -2.74
CA VAL A 266 -12.58 -21.48 -3.69
C VAL A 266 -13.18 -22.62 -4.50
N VAL A 267 -14.50 -22.56 -4.67
CA VAL A 267 -15.30 -23.52 -5.44
C VAL A 267 -16.20 -22.78 -6.42
N TYR A 268 -16.56 -23.42 -7.53
CA TYR A 268 -17.49 -22.89 -8.51
C TYR A 268 -18.82 -23.63 -8.45
N LEU A 269 -19.91 -22.88 -8.58
CA LEU A 269 -21.28 -23.36 -8.49
C LEU A 269 -21.98 -23.24 -9.85
N ASP A 270 -22.96 -24.11 -10.11
CA ASP A 270 -23.76 -24.18 -11.34
C ASP A 270 -24.87 -23.12 -11.46
N LYS A 271 -24.84 -22.10 -10.61
CA LYS A 271 -25.84 -21.03 -10.51
C LYS A 271 -25.18 -19.66 -10.40
N GLY A 272 -25.81 -18.66 -10.98
CA GLY A 272 -25.26 -17.31 -11.10
C GLY A 272 -26.29 -16.20 -10.91
N GLU A 273 -26.03 -15.05 -11.52
CA GLU A 273 -26.90 -13.86 -11.46
C GLU A 273 -28.31 -14.15 -11.98
N ASP A 274 -28.43 -14.93 -13.06
CA ASP A 274 -29.71 -15.27 -13.69
C ASP A 274 -30.60 -16.14 -12.79
N ASP A 275 -29.99 -16.81 -11.79
CA ASP A 275 -30.69 -17.62 -10.79
C ASP A 275 -31.04 -16.83 -9.51
N GLY A 276 -30.73 -15.52 -9.47
CA GLY A 276 -31.06 -14.63 -8.35
C GLY A 276 -30.02 -14.61 -7.22
N LEU A 277 -28.80 -15.07 -7.48
CA LEU A 277 -27.70 -14.98 -6.51
C LEU A 277 -27.14 -13.56 -6.41
N ALA A 278 -26.71 -13.18 -5.21
CA ALA A 278 -26.00 -11.94 -4.93
C ALA A 278 -24.62 -12.21 -4.29
N VAL A 279 -23.68 -11.29 -4.51
CA VAL A 279 -22.37 -11.32 -3.85
C VAL A 279 -22.59 -11.21 -2.33
N GLY A 280 -21.98 -12.11 -1.57
CA GLY A 280 -22.14 -12.23 -0.14
C GLY A 280 -23.17 -13.27 0.31
N ASP A 281 -24.00 -13.80 -0.60
CA ASP A 281 -24.95 -14.86 -0.26
C ASP A 281 -24.24 -16.08 0.32
N THR A 282 -24.84 -16.66 1.35
CA THR A 282 -24.27 -17.79 2.09
C THR A 282 -25.16 -19.02 1.97
N PHE A 283 -24.55 -20.17 1.72
CA PHE A 283 -25.22 -21.45 1.52
C PHE A 283 -24.58 -22.55 2.37
N SER A 284 -25.31 -23.65 2.53
CA SER A 284 -24.76 -24.88 3.10
C SER A 284 -24.33 -25.82 1.98
N ALA A 285 -23.14 -26.40 2.10
CA ALA A 285 -22.73 -27.56 1.31
C ALA A 285 -23.34 -28.82 1.92
N LEU A 286 -23.85 -29.72 1.08
CA LEU A 286 -24.68 -30.86 1.45
C LEU A 286 -24.14 -32.15 0.84
N SER A 287 -23.84 -33.14 1.68
CA SER A 287 -23.60 -34.52 1.23
C SER A 287 -24.91 -35.30 1.32
N LYS A 288 -25.30 -36.00 0.25
CA LYS A 288 -26.51 -36.85 0.18
C LYS A 288 -26.23 -38.33 0.45
N ASP A 289 -25.00 -38.72 0.75
CA ASP A 289 -24.61 -40.14 0.89
C ASP A 289 -24.15 -40.47 2.34
N PRO A 290 -24.78 -41.41 3.06
CA PRO A 290 -26.04 -42.11 2.75
C PRO A 290 -27.30 -41.31 3.13
N VAL A 291 -27.15 -40.22 3.87
CA VAL A 291 -28.24 -39.34 4.34
C VAL A 291 -27.80 -37.89 4.17
N GLU A 292 -28.74 -37.03 3.82
CA GLU A 292 -28.48 -35.61 3.61
C GLU A 292 -28.02 -34.89 4.88
N ARG A 293 -26.78 -34.43 4.89
CA ARG A 293 -26.18 -33.68 6.00
C ARG A 293 -25.39 -32.47 5.52
N VAL A 294 -25.32 -31.45 6.38
CA VAL A 294 -24.47 -30.27 6.12
C VAL A 294 -23.03 -30.71 6.31
N ILE A 295 -22.19 -30.43 5.32
CA ILE A 295 -20.77 -30.74 5.33
C ILE A 295 -19.90 -29.47 5.32
N GLY A 296 -20.51 -28.31 5.12
CA GLY A 296 -19.84 -27.03 5.25
C GLY A 296 -20.71 -25.84 4.90
N LYS A 297 -20.10 -24.65 4.95
CA LYS A 297 -20.74 -23.38 4.57
C LYS A 297 -19.95 -22.72 3.46
N LEU A 298 -20.65 -22.17 2.49
CA LEU A 298 -20.11 -21.51 1.31
C LEU A 298 -20.57 -20.06 1.31
N ARG A 299 -19.74 -19.14 0.83
CA ARG A 299 -20.13 -17.76 0.59
C ARG A 299 -19.74 -17.31 -0.80
N VAL A 300 -20.72 -16.85 -1.57
CA VAL A 300 -20.51 -16.32 -2.92
C VAL A 300 -19.75 -15.02 -2.85
N PHE A 301 -18.72 -14.87 -3.67
CA PHE A 301 -17.91 -13.65 -3.74
C PHE A 301 -17.73 -13.14 -5.18
N SER A 302 -18.00 -13.98 -6.19
CA SER A 302 -17.97 -13.59 -7.60
C SER A 302 -19.14 -14.22 -8.34
N LEU A 303 -19.72 -13.48 -9.27
CA LEU A 303 -20.89 -13.90 -10.04
C LEU A 303 -20.60 -13.82 -11.53
N GLN A 304 -21.18 -14.78 -12.25
CA GLN A 304 -21.36 -14.78 -13.69
C GLN A 304 -22.85 -15.00 -13.97
N PRO A 305 -23.35 -14.77 -15.20
CA PRO A 305 -24.78 -14.97 -15.49
C PRO A 305 -25.30 -16.35 -15.08
N THR A 306 -24.53 -17.41 -15.35
CA THR A 306 -24.95 -18.80 -15.13
C THR A 306 -24.14 -19.59 -14.10
N THR A 307 -23.08 -19.01 -13.54
CA THR A 307 -22.21 -19.68 -12.56
C THR A 307 -21.73 -18.67 -11.52
N SER A 308 -21.16 -19.15 -10.42
CA SER A 308 -20.61 -18.28 -9.38
C SER A 308 -19.39 -18.91 -8.74
N ALA A 309 -18.55 -18.08 -8.11
CA ALA A 309 -17.46 -18.53 -7.27
C ALA A 309 -17.79 -18.25 -5.81
N ALA A 310 -17.54 -19.24 -4.96
CA ALA A 310 -17.76 -19.18 -3.54
C ALA A 310 -16.52 -19.64 -2.76
N VAL A 311 -16.33 -19.07 -1.57
CA VAL A 311 -15.29 -19.50 -0.62
C VAL A 311 -15.91 -20.42 0.41
N ILE A 312 -15.19 -21.49 0.79
CA ILE A 312 -15.60 -22.38 1.87
C ILE A 312 -15.27 -21.71 3.21
N LEU A 313 -16.29 -21.40 4.00
CA LEU A 313 -16.15 -20.75 5.30
C LEU A 313 -15.82 -21.73 6.43
N THR A 314 -16.38 -22.93 6.35
CA THR A 314 -16.22 -23.97 7.37
C THR A 314 -16.43 -25.33 6.72
N THR A 315 -15.64 -26.32 7.11
CA THR A 315 -15.89 -27.73 6.81
C THR A 315 -16.31 -28.47 8.08
N GLN A 316 -17.14 -29.50 7.95
CA GLN A 316 -17.53 -30.37 9.07
C GLN A 316 -16.83 -31.73 8.95
N ASP A 317 -17.43 -32.79 9.52
CA ASP A 317 -16.87 -34.14 9.61
C ASP A 317 -16.61 -34.81 8.24
N ASP A 318 -17.03 -34.19 7.13
CA ASP A 318 -16.82 -34.69 5.77
C ASP A 318 -16.17 -33.65 4.86
N GLU A 319 -15.48 -34.19 3.85
CA GLU A 319 -14.87 -33.44 2.78
C GLU A 319 -15.91 -32.95 1.76
N ILE A 320 -15.77 -31.71 1.32
CA ILE A 320 -16.55 -31.16 0.20
C ILE A 320 -15.88 -31.57 -1.11
N LYS A 321 -16.66 -32.13 -2.03
CA LYS A 321 -16.19 -32.61 -3.34
C LYS A 321 -17.07 -32.16 -4.50
N ILE A 322 -16.51 -32.25 -5.71
CA ILE A 322 -17.22 -31.97 -6.96
C ILE A 322 -18.45 -32.90 -7.08
N GLY A 323 -19.60 -32.30 -7.37
CA GLY A 323 -20.88 -32.99 -7.51
C GLY A 323 -21.73 -33.07 -6.24
N ASP A 324 -21.22 -32.58 -5.10
CA ASP A 324 -22.03 -32.36 -3.90
C ASP A 324 -23.08 -31.26 -4.13
N ASN A 325 -24.15 -31.33 -3.36
CA ASN A 325 -25.24 -30.36 -3.42
C ASN A 325 -24.88 -29.12 -2.58
N TRP A 326 -25.46 -27.98 -2.93
CA TRP A 326 -25.48 -26.82 -2.05
C TRP A 326 -26.85 -26.16 -2.10
N GLY A 327 -27.20 -25.42 -1.05
CA GLY A 327 -28.47 -24.68 -1.01
C GLY A 327 -28.77 -24.09 0.37
N GLN A 328 -30.00 -23.64 0.55
CA GLN A 328 -30.49 -23.09 1.81
C GLN A 328 -30.61 -24.21 2.86
N ARG A 329 -29.97 -24.06 4.02
CA ARG A 329 -30.16 -24.93 5.20
C ARG A 329 -29.81 -24.20 6.48
#